data_AF-A0A935XRU4-F1
#
_entry.id   AF-A0A935XRU4-F1
#
_cell.length_a   1.000
_cell.length_b   1.000
_cell.length_c   1.000
_cell.angle_alpha   90.00
_cell.angle_beta   90.00
_cell.angle_gamma   90.00
#
_symmetry.space_group_name_H-M   'P 1'
#
loop_
_entity.id
_entity.type
_entity.pdbx_description
1 polymer ?
#
loop_
_entity_poly.entity_id
_entity_poly.type
_entity_poly.pdbx_seq_one_letter_code
_entity_poly.pdbx_strand_id
1 'polypeptide(L)' 'MSNLNPLKFCFHGQHSKPRATFRALPGTKSSRQVCAECYDKIMADRKAKKKTPAP' A
#
# COMPACT_ATOMS: atom_id res chain seq x y z
N MET A 1 10.19 -8.59 -26.64
CA MET A 1 9.35 -7.59 -25.93
C MET A 1 9.63 -7.71 -24.44
N SER A 2 10.58 -6.93 -23.92
CA SER A 2 10.89 -6.92 -22.49
C SER A 2 9.66 -6.39 -21.74
N ASN A 3 9.15 -7.15 -20.78
CA ASN A 3 7.97 -6.75 -20.01
C ASN A 3 8.36 -5.51 -19.17
N LEU A 4 8.09 -4.30 -19.68
CA LEU A 4 8.57 -3.02 -19.11
C LEU A 4 8.00 -2.72 -17.71
N ASN A 5 7.08 -3.51 -17.19
CA ASN A 5 6.54 -3.38 -15.84
C ASN A 5 6.15 -4.73 -15.26
N PRO A 6 7.07 -5.47 -14.61
CA PRO A 6 6.71 -6.72 -13.97
C PRO A 6 5.63 -6.47 -12.90
N LEU A 7 4.60 -7.31 -12.93
CA LEU A 7 3.58 -7.32 -11.90
C LEU A 7 4.21 -7.75 -10.57
N LYS A 8 3.90 -7.01 -9.51
CA LYS A 8 4.25 -7.35 -8.13
C LYS A 8 2.97 -7.75 -7.40
N PHE A 9 3.05 -8.83 -6.62
CA PHE A 9 1.94 -9.28 -5.80
C PHE A 9 1.74 -8.36 -4.58
N CYS A 10 0.52 -7.89 -4.38
CA CYS A 10 0.12 -7.12 -3.21
C CYS A 10 -0.60 -8.04 -2.22
N PHE A 11 0.05 -8.35 -1.09
CA PHE A 11 -0.51 -9.18 -0.03
C PHE A 11 -1.70 -8.54 0.70
N HIS A 12 -1.85 -7.20 0.65
CA HIS A 12 -2.95 -6.51 1.32
C HIS A 12 -4.30 -6.73 0.63
N GLY A 13 -4.31 -6.73 -0.70
CA GLY A 13 -5.51 -6.94 -1.49
C GLY A 13 -5.62 -8.34 -2.09
N GLN A 14 -4.59 -9.19 -1.97
CA GLN A 14 -4.49 -10.49 -2.63
C GLN A 14 -4.58 -10.41 -4.16
N HIS A 15 -3.86 -9.46 -4.77
CA HIS A 15 -3.87 -9.27 -6.22
C HIS A 15 -2.51 -8.79 -6.75
N SER A 16 -2.26 -9.00 -8.04
CA SER A 16 -1.05 -8.55 -8.73
C SER A 16 -1.30 -7.21 -9.42
N LYS A 17 -0.39 -6.23 -9.22
CA LYS A 17 -0.43 -4.91 -9.86
C LYS A 17 0.94 -4.53 -10.41
N PRO A 18 1.04 -3.60 -11.38
CA PRO A 18 2.33 -3.17 -11.90
C PRO A 18 3.21 -2.63 -10.76
N ARG A 19 4.48 -3.05 -10.69
CA ARG A 19 5.41 -2.61 -9.64
C ARG A 19 5.54 -1.08 -9.56
N ALA A 20 5.42 -0.37 -10.69
CA ALA A 20 5.39 1.09 -10.74
C ALA A 20 4.27 1.73 -9.89
N THR A 21 3.18 1.00 -9.62
CA THR A 21 2.07 1.48 -8.79
C THR A 21 2.25 1.23 -7.29
N PHE A 22 3.35 0.60 -6.88
CA PHE A 22 3.60 0.33 -5.45
C PHE A 22 4.17 1.58 -4.76
N ARG A 23 3.61 1.91 -3.61
CA ARG A 23 4.00 3.04 -2.76
C ARG A 23 4.45 2.54 -1.40
N ALA A 24 5.49 3.17 -0.84
CA ALA A 24 5.95 2.88 0.51
C ALA A 24 5.01 3.52 1.55
N LEU A 25 4.60 2.75 2.55
CA LEU A 25 3.78 3.26 3.65
C LEU A 25 4.65 4.10 4.59
N PRO A 26 4.29 5.37 4.86
CA PRO A 26 5.03 6.19 5.81
C PRO A 26 4.82 5.69 7.25
N GLY A 27 5.81 5.85 8.13
CA GLY A 27 5.67 5.60 9.57
C GLY A 27 5.67 4.12 10.00
N THR A 28 6.01 3.18 9.12
CA THR A 28 6.31 1.79 9.54
C THR A 28 7.82 1.61 9.69
N LYS A 29 8.28 0.97 10.78
CA LYS A 29 9.72 0.69 11.01
C LYS A 29 10.35 -0.16 9.90
N SER A 30 9.55 -0.98 9.23
CA SER A 30 9.92 -1.65 7.97
C SER A 30 9.32 -0.89 6.79
N SER A 31 10.09 -0.66 5.73
CA SER A 31 9.64 -0.07 4.46
C SER A 31 8.64 -0.97 3.72
N ARG A 32 7.41 -1.06 4.24
CA ARG A 32 6.33 -1.87 3.65
C ARG A 32 5.80 -1.15 2.41
N GLN A 33 5.97 -1.78 1.25
CA GLN A 33 5.41 -1.31 -0.03
C GLN A 33 4.09 -2.02 -0.33
N VAL A 34 3.07 -1.26 -0.74
CA VAL A 34 1.75 -1.77 -1.14
C VAL A 34 1.33 -1.11 -2.46
N CYS A 35 0.39 -1.71 -3.21
CA CYS A 35 -0.14 -1.07 -4.40
C CYS A 35 -0.90 0.23 -4.06
N ALA A 36 -1.05 1.14 -5.03
CA ALA A 36 -1.70 2.43 -4.86
C ALA A 36 -3.09 2.34 -4.21
N GLU A 37 -3.92 1.39 -4.64
CA GLU A 37 -5.26 1.19 -4.09
C GLU A 37 -5.24 0.82 -2.59
N CYS A 38 -4.34 -0.08 -2.19
CA CYS A 38 -4.16 -0.44 -0.79
C CYS A 38 -3.53 0.71 0.01
N TYR A 39 -2.62 1.49 -0.60
CA TYR A 39 -2.03 2.66 0.02
C TYR A 39 -3.10 3.67 0.44
N ASP A 40 -4.02 4.01 -0.48
CA ASP A 40 -5.07 4.99 -0.22
C ASP A 40 -6.03 4.50 0.89
N LYS A 41 -6.41 3.22 0.87
CA LYS A 41 -7.23 2.60 1.95
C LYS A 41 -6.54 2.66 3.31
N ILE A 42 -5.26 2.29 3.38
CA ILE A 42 -4.49 2.31 4.64
C ILE A 42 -4.32 3.73 5.16
N MET A 43 -4.07 4.70 4.28
CA MET A 43 -3.94 6.10 4.68
C MET A 43 -5.28 6.69 5.13
N ALA A 44 -6.39 6.31 4.49
CA ALA A 44 -7.73 6.67 4.94
C ALA A 44 -8.05 6.07 6.33
N ASP A 45 -7.75 4.78 6.55
CA ASP A 45 -7.92 4.11 7.86
C ASP A 45 -7.09 4.80 8.96
N ARG A 46 -5.82 5.14 8.67
CA ARG A 46 -4.97 5.88 9.61
C ARG A 46 -5.52 7.26 9.95
N LYS A 47 -6.07 7.97 8.95
CA LYS A 47 -6.70 9.28 9.17
C LYS A 47 -7.96 9.16 10.01
N ALA A 48 -8.74 8.10 9.83
CA ALA A 48 -9.91 7.81 10.65
C ALA A 48 -9.51 7.46 12.10
N LYS A 49 -8.51 6.59 12.29
CA LYS A 49 -8.02 6.21 13.62
C LYS A 49 -7.41 7.36 14.42
N LYS A 50 -6.74 8.32 13.77
CA LYS A 50 -6.27 9.53 14.45
C LYS A 50 -7.38 10.40 15.04
N LYS A 51 -8.64 10.22 14.60
CA LYS A 51 -9.80 10.94 15.16
C LYS A 51 -10.45 10.24 16.35
N THR A 52 -10.08 8.99 16.63
CA THR A 52 -10.56 8.26 17.79
C THR A 52 -9.37 8.02 18.71
N PRO A 53 -9.11 8.87 19.72
CA PRO A 53 -8.26 8.43 20.83
C PRO A 53 -8.89 7.14 21.35
N ALA A 54 -8.07 6.10 21.47
CA ALA A 54 -8.50 4.86 22.10
C ALA A 54 -9.12 5.17 23.47
N PRO A 55 -10.21 4.48 23.88
CA PRO A 55 -10.76 4.62 25.22
C PRO A 55 -9.76 4.24 26.31
#